data_AF-A0A8H8P3W4-F1
#
_entry.id   AF-A0A8H8P3W4-F1
#
_cell.length_a   1.000
_cell.length_b   1.000
_cell.length_c   1.000
_cell.angle_alpha   90.00
_cell.angle_beta   90.00
_cell.angle_gamma   90.00
#
_symmetry.space_group_name_H-M   'P 1'
#
loop_
_entity.id
_entity.type
_entity.pdbx_description
1 polymer ?
#
loop_
_entity_poly.entity_id
_entity_poly.type
_entity_poly.pdbx_seq_one_letter_code
_entity_poly.pdbx_strand_id
1 'polypeptide(L)'
;MNQPDFNNRESGLQEAARELGTEVVFLPKYHCELSMIEQVWGYAKRDYRDNPPNSSSKKLKENALKALESPPILSMRKFAARSQRFADGYDHGMDGSQAAAWATTIFKHHRETPAHIPYDEIAPNYVHTTNN
;
A
#
# COMPACT_ATOMS: atom_id res chain seq x y z
N MET A 1 -25.63 18.23 15.85
CA MET A 1 -26.55 17.66 14.84
C MET A 1 -26.09 16.24 14.58
N ASN A 2 -26.87 15.23 14.96
CA ASN A 2 -26.54 13.83 14.70
C ASN A 2 -27.65 13.31 13.78
N GLN A 3 -27.31 12.94 12.55
CA GLN A 3 -28.28 12.44 11.56
C GLN A 3 -28.07 10.91 11.43
N PRO A 4 -28.85 10.10 12.17
CA PRO A 4 -28.60 8.67 12.31
C PRO A 4 -28.81 7.88 11.02
N ASP A 5 -29.59 8.41 10.09
CA ASP A 5 -29.82 7.89 8.74
C ASP A 5 -28.56 7.96 7.86
N PHE A 6 -27.71 8.98 8.03
CA PHE A 6 -26.43 9.08 7.34
C PHE A 6 -25.32 8.24 7.98
N ASN A 7 -25.37 8.05 9.30
CA ASN A 7 -24.34 7.30 10.03
C ASN A 7 -24.36 5.79 9.73
N ASN A 8 -25.51 5.24 9.31
CA ASN A 8 -25.68 3.80 9.08
C ASN A 8 -25.66 3.40 7.60
N ARG A 9 -25.41 4.34 6.68
CA ARG A 9 -25.36 4.04 5.24
C ARG A 9 -23.93 3.89 4.77
N GLU A 10 -23.69 2.87 3.95
CA GLU A 10 -22.44 2.76 3.19
C GLU A 10 -22.26 3.95 2.24
N SER A 11 -21.02 4.38 2.07
CA SER A 11 -20.70 5.35 1.04
C SER A 11 -20.92 4.75 -0.36
N GLY A 12 -21.20 5.58 -1.36
CA GLY A 12 -21.29 5.10 -2.74
C GLY A 12 -20.03 4.40 -3.25
N LEU A 13 -18.85 4.72 -2.69
CA LEU A 13 -17.61 4.00 -2.96
C LEU A 13 -17.63 2.57 -2.41
N GLN A 14 -18.16 2.37 -1.20
CA GLN A 14 -18.34 1.05 -0.61
C GLN A 14 -19.41 0.24 -1.34
N GLU A 15 -20.53 0.86 -1.72
CA GLU A 15 -21.57 0.22 -2.53
C GLU A 15 -20.97 -0.29 -3.86
N ALA A 16 -20.24 0.57 -4.59
CA ALA A 16 -19.59 0.21 -5.85
C ALA A 16 -18.49 -0.87 -5.69
N ALA A 17 -17.69 -0.80 -4.62
CA ALA A 17 -16.69 -1.81 -4.31
C ALA A 17 -17.35 -3.19 -4.08
N ARG A 18 -18.43 -3.22 -3.29
CA ARG A 18 -19.18 -4.43 -3.00
C ARG A 18 -19.77 -5.05 -4.27
N GLU A 19 -20.33 -4.24 -5.17
CA GLU A 19 -20.85 -4.71 -6.47
C GLU A 19 -19.75 -5.36 -7.34
N LEU A 20 -18.50 -4.91 -7.20
CA LEU A 20 -17.33 -5.49 -7.86
C LEU A 20 -16.71 -6.68 -7.10
N GLY A 21 -17.25 -7.06 -5.94
CA GLY A 21 -16.70 -8.13 -5.09
C GLY A 21 -15.40 -7.75 -4.39
N THR A 22 -15.16 -6.44 -4.15
CA THR A 22 -13.98 -5.92 -3.44
C THR A 22 -14.39 -5.08 -2.24
N GLU A 23 -13.44 -4.81 -1.35
CA GLU A 23 -13.64 -3.99 -0.16
C GLU A 23 -12.89 -2.66 -0.26
N VAL A 24 -13.41 -1.64 0.44
CA VAL A 24 -12.77 -0.33 0.57
C VAL A 24 -11.98 -0.30 1.86
N VAL A 25 -10.66 -0.13 1.75
CA VAL A 25 -9.79 0.10 2.90
C VAL A 25 -9.63 1.60 3.11
N PHE A 26 -10.13 2.12 4.24
CA PHE A 26 -9.94 3.51 4.62
C PHE A 26 -8.66 3.66 5.43
N LEU A 27 -7.71 4.45 4.91
CA LEU A 27 -6.48 4.76 5.61
C LEU A 27 -6.62 6.04 6.46
N PRO A 28 -5.99 6.09 7.65
CA PRO A 28 -5.89 7.31 8.44
C PRO A 28 -5.30 8.49 7.65
N LYS A 29 -5.79 9.70 7.93
CA LYS A 29 -5.27 10.92 7.29
C LYS A 29 -3.82 11.15 7.71
N TYR A 30 -2.98 11.58 6.76
CA TYR A 30 -1.55 11.90 6.97
C TYR A 30 -0.64 10.70 7.29
N HIS A 31 -1.10 9.48 7.04
CA HIS A 31 -0.35 8.24 7.24
C HIS A 31 -0.01 7.56 5.91
N CYS A 32 0.82 8.22 5.09
CA CYS A 32 1.14 7.74 3.74
C CYS A 32 1.96 6.43 3.74
N GLU A 33 2.66 6.14 4.83
CA GLU A 33 3.40 4.91 5.07
C GLU A 33 2.52 3.64 5.13
N LEU A 34 1.22 3.80 5.39
CA LEU A 34 0.23 2.72 5.36
C LEU A 34 -0.19 2.33 3.94
N SER A 35 0.21 3.11 2.92
CA SER A 35 -0.13 2.83 1.53
C SER A 35 1.10 2.38 0.74
N MET A 36 1.09 1.14 0.23
CA MET A 36 2.21 0.63 -0.56
C MET A 36 2.41 1.40 -1.88
N ILE A 37 1.37 2.05 -2.41
CA ILE A 37 1.41 2.75 -3.71
C ILE A 37 2.37 3.95 -3.67
N GLU A 38 2.56 4.58 -2.52
CA GLU A 38 3.49 5.70 -2.37
C GLU A 38 4.94 5.27 -2.63
N GLN A 39 5.29 4.05 -2.19
CA GLN A 39 6.60 3.45 -2.45
C GLN A 39 6.75 3.02 -3.91
N VAL A 40 5.67 2.50 -4.52
CA VAL A 40 5.63 2.19 -5.97
C VAL A 40 5.88 3.46 -6.79
N TRP A 41 5.20 4.57 -6.47
CA TRP A 41 5.43 5.85 -7.11
C TRP A 41 6.82 6.42 -6.81
N GLY A 42 7.35 6.23 -5.60
CA GLY A 42 8.73 6.59 -5.26
C GLY A 42 9.75 5.88 -6.16
N TYR A 43 9.58 4.58 -6.35
CA TYR A 43 10.40 3.76 -7.26
C TYR A 43 10.26 4.22 -8.71
N ALA A 44 9.03 4.33 -9.20
CA ALA A 44 8.74 4.77 -10.56
C ALA A 44 9.31 6.18 -10.84
N LYS A 45 9.17 7.13 -9.91
CA LYS A 45 9.74 8.48 -10.05
C LYS A 45 11.26 8.46 -10.13
N ARG A 46 11.93 7.56 -9.39
CA ARG A 46 13.38 7.40 -9.49
C ARG A 46 13.77 6.95 -10.90
N ASP A 47 13.15 5.87 -11.38
CA ASP A 47 13.45 5.33 -12.72
C ASP A 47 13.06 6.32 -13.83
N TYR A 48 12.01 7.10 -13.63
CA TYR A 48 11.62 8.16 -14.56
C TYR A 48 12.71 9.23 -14.71
N ARG A 49 13.40 9.59 -13.61
CA ARG A 49 14.44 10.64 -13.61
C ARG A 49 15.69 10.26 -14.40
N ASP A 50 15.89 8.97 -14.69
CA ASP A 50 16.99 8.50 -15.53
C ASP A 50 16.72 8.74 -17.03
N ASN A 51 15.49 9.11 -17.40
CA ASN A 51 15.18 9.49 -18.77
C ASN A 51 15.78 10.87 -19.11
N PRO A 52 16.21 11.08 -20.36
CA PRO A 52 16.65 12.40 -20.81
C PRO A 52 15.49 13.41 -20.72
N PRO A 53 15.79 14.69 -20.41
CA PRO A 53 14.78 15.76 -20.41
C PRO A 53 14.03 15.82 -21.74
N ASN A 54 12.71 16.00 -21.67
CA ASN A 54 11.85 16.09 -22.85
C ASN A 54 10.72 17.11 -22.62
N SER A 55 10.35 17.88 -23.63
CA SER A 55 9.24 18.84 -23.57
C SER A 55 7.96 18.34 -24.27
N SER A 56 8.02 17.21 -24.99
CA SER A 56 6.88 16.61 -25.66
C SER A 56 5.98 15.88 -24.67
N SER A 57 4.74 16.35 -24.52
CA SER A 57 3.72 15.70 -23.68
C SER A 57 3.54 14.22 -23.99
N LYS A 58 3.58 13.83 -25.28
CA LYS A 58 3.52 12.42 -25.70
C LYS A 58 4.67 11.61 -25.11
N LYS A 59 5.91 12.13 -25.20
CA LYS A 59 7.09 11.43 -24.70
C LYS A 59 7.12 11.36 -23.18
N LEU A 60 6.71 12.45 -22.50
CA LEU A 60 6.54 12.48 -21.05
C LEU A 60 5.57 11.38 -20.59
N LYS A 61 4.42 11.24 -21.27
CA LYS A 61 3.44 10.19 -20.98
C LYS A 61 4.00 8.78 -21.21
N GLU A 62 4.67 8.54 -22.32
CA GLU A 62 5.30 7.24 -22.61
C GLU A 62 6.34 6.86 -21.56
N ASN A 63 7.20 7.81 -21.16
CA ASN A 63 8.21 7.59 -20.14
C ASN A 63 7.59 7.35 -18.76
N ALA A 64 6.52 8.06 -18.42
CA ALA A 64 5.80 7.87 -17.16
C ALA A 64 5.16 6.48 -17.08
N LEU A 65 4.50 6.02 -18.14
CA LEU A 65 3.92 4.67 -18.20
C LEU A 65 5.00 3.58 -18.06
N LYS A 66 6.11 3.70 -18.80
CA LYS A 66 7.25 2.78 -18.67
C LYS A 66 7.83 2.75 -17.26
N ALA A 67 7.94 3.91 -16.61
CA ALA A 67 8.43 4.00 -15.25
C ALA A 67 7.46 3.41 -14.22
N LEU A 68 6.14 3.49 -14.46
CA LEU A 68 5.13 2.86 -13.60
C LEU A 68 5.14 1.33 -13.73
N GLU A 69 5.56 0.79 -14.87
CA GLU A 69 5.73 -0.65 -15.11
C GLU A 69 7.07 -1.20 -14.60
N SER A 70 8.03 -0.34 -14.24
CA SER A 70 9.38 -0.75 -13.84
C SER A 70 9.52 -1.42 -12.47
N PRO A 71 8.69 -1.13 -11.43
CA PRO A 71 8.84 -1.74 -10.12
C PRO A 71 8.70 -3.27 -10.19
N PRO A 72 9.73 -4.04 -9.79
CA PRO A 72 9.63 -5.49 -9.77
C PRO A 72 8.58 -5.97 -8.76
N ILE A 73 7.88 -7.06 -9.06
CA ILE A 73 6.90 -7.70 -8.14
C ILE A 73 7.51 -7.94 -6.75
N LEU A 74 8.78 -8.36 -6.69
CA LEU A 74 9.47 -8.57 -5.43
C LEU A 74 9.61 -7.28 -4.61
N SER A 75 9.85 -6.13 -5.25
CA SER A 75 9.88 -4.84 -4.58
C SER A 75 8.50 -4.43 -4.09
N MET A 76 7.45 -4.62 -4.91
CA MET A 76 6.06 -4.36 -4.52
C MET A 76 5.65 -5.17 -3.27
N ARG A 77 6.01 -6.46 -3.23
CA ARG A 77 5.79 -7.31 -2.04
C ARG A 77 6.50 -6.78 -0.79
N LYS A 78 7.74 -6.27 -0.93
CA LYS A 78 8.46 -5.64 0.19
C LYS A 78 7.80 -4.34 0.65
N PHE A 79 7.21 -3.58 -0.27
CA PHE A 79 6.49 -2.35 0.07
C PHE A 79 5.20 -2.66 0.84
N ALA A 80 4.43 -3.66 0.40
CA ALA A 80 3.26 -4.15 1.13
C ALA A 80 3.63 -4.62 2.55
N ALA A 81 4.67 -5.45 2.68
CA ALA A 81 5.16 -5.90 3.98
C ALA A 81 5.59 -4.73 4.88
N ARG A 82 6.22 -3.68 4.32
CA ARG A 82 6.56 -2.48 5.07
C ARG A 82 5.33 -1.77 5.60
N SER A 83 4.29 -1.57 4.78
CA SER A 83 3.04 -0.92 5.21
C SER A 83 2.34 -1.71 6.32
N GLN A 84 2.36 -3.05 6.26
CA GLN A 84 1.82 -3.90 7.32
C GLN A 84 2.58 -3.73 8.65
N ARG A 85 3.91 -3.61 8.62
CA ARG A 85 4.70 -3.35 9.84
C ARG A 85 4.38 -1.98 10.44
N PHE A 86 4.10 -0.97 9.60
CA PHE A 86 3.62 0.32 10.10
C PHE A 86 2.25 0.19 10.76
N ALA A 87 1.31 -0.52 10.13
CA ALA A 87 -0.01 -0.78 10.70
C ALA A 87 0.09 -1.46 12.07
N ASP A 88 0.93 -2.48 12.19
CA ASP A 88 1.25 -3.16 13.43
C ASP A 88 1.85 -2.23 14.50
N GLY A 89 2.83 -1.40 14.13
CA GLY A 89 3.40 -0.41 15.06
C GLY A 89 2.31 0.53 15.61
N TYR A 90 1.43 1.03 14.75
CA TYR A 90 0.32 1.88 15.18
C TYR A 90 -0.72 1.15 16.03
N ASP A 91 -1.01 -0.12 15.73
CA ASP A 91 -1.90 -0.96 16.52
C ASP A 91 -1.38 -1.13 17.97
N HIS A 92 -0.06 -1.19 18.11
CA HIS A 92 0.63 -1.19 19.41
C HIS A 92 0.80 0.20 20.05
N GLY A 93 0.13 1.24 19.53
CA GLY A 93 0.13 2.59 20.08
C GLY A 93 1.42 3.38 19.85
N MET A 94 2.28 2.95 18.91
CA MET A 94 3.49 3.68 18.56
C MET A 94 3.18 4.99 17.83
N ASP A 95 3.97 6.02 18.07
CA ASP A 95 3.96 7.22 17.22
C ASP A 95 4.70 6.98 15.88
N GLY A 96 4.67 7.96 14.97
CA GLY A 96 5.28 7.80 13.65
C GLY A 96 6.80 7.53 13.68
N SER A 97 7.51 8.06 14.67
CA SER A 97 8.96 7.84 14.81
C SER A 97 9.27 6.42 15.32
N GLN A 98 8.48 5.96 16.29
CA GLN A 98 8.56 4.62 16.86
C GLN A 98 8.14 3.56 15.84
N ALA A 99 7.04 3.78 15.12
CA ALA A 99 6.56 2.88 14.05
C ALA A 99 7.58 2.79 12.90
N ALA A 100 8.27 3.89 12.56
CA ALA A 100 9.33 3.87 11.57
C ALA A 100 10.54 3.04 12.02
N ALA A 101 10.97 3.19 13.27
CA ALA A 101 12.00 2.35 13.85
C ALA A 101 11.57 0.88 13.83
N TRP A 102 10.35 0.58 14.28
CA TRP A 102 9.77 -0.76 14.28
C TRP A 102 9.77 -1.42 12.89
N ALA A 103 9.23 -0.73 11.88
CA ALA A 103 9.13 -1.24 10.52
C ALA A 103 10.48 -1.51 9.83
N THR A 104 11.55 -0.83 10.28
CA THR A 104 12.88 -0.87 9.65
C THR A 104 13.93 -1.67 10.42
N THR A 105 13.79 -1.85 11.73
CA THR A 105 14.87 -2.38 12.60
C THR A 105 14.57 -3.73 13.26
N ILE A 106 13.29 -4.06 13.51
CA ILE A 106 12.93 -5.23 14.33
C ILE A 106 12.90 -6.52 13.51
N PHE A 107 12.55 -6.43 12.22
CA PHE A 107 12.42 -7.60 11.34
C PHE A 107 13.76 -7.96 10.71
N LYS A 108 14.36 -9.08 11.16
CA LYS A 108 15.67 -9.57 10.67
C LYS A 108 15.62 -9.95 9.19
N HIS A 109 14.44 -10.30 8.66
CA HIS A 109 14.27 -10.56 7.23
C HIS A 109 13.42 -9.49 6.54
N HIS A 110 13.87 -9.07 5.34
CA HIS A 110 13.18 -8.09 4.50
C HIS A 110 11.75 -8.49 4.06
N ARG A 111 11.36 -9.76 4.21
CA ARG A 111 10.04 -10.29 3.85
C ARG A 111 9.17 -10.64 5.06
N GLU A 112 9.71 -10.53 6.27
CA GLU A 112 8.99 -10.91 7.49
C GLU A 112 7.87 -9.91 7.78
N THR A 113 6.67 -10.39 8.05
CA THR A 113 5.52 -9.57 8.44
C THR A 113 5.16 -9.90 9.88
N PRO A 114 4.54 -8.97 10.62
CA PRO A 114 4.09 -9.24 11.98
C PRO A 114 3.17 -10.47 12.02
N ALA A 115 3.43 -11.40 12.93
CA ALA A 115 2.79 -12.73 12.94
C ALA A 115 1.32 -12.74 13.38
N HIS A 116 0.83 -11.65 13.98
CA HIS A 116 -0.52 -11.54 14.52
C HIS A 116 -1.52 -10.86 13.57
N ILE A 117 -1.12 -10.52 12.34
CA ILE A 117 -2.05 -10.16 11.27
C ILE A 117 -2.09 -11.37 10.32
N PRO A 118 -3.05 -12.30 10.49
CA PRO A 118 -3.21 -13.43 9.59
C PRO A 118 -3.34 -12.93 8.16
N TYR A 119 -2.67 -13.61 7.23
CA TYR A 119 -2.76 -13.30 5.81
C TYR A 119 -4.23 -13.34 5.31
N ASP A 120 -5.05 -14.18 5.93
CA ASP A 120 -6.49 -14.30 5.69
C ASP A 120 -7.29 -13.06 6.12
N GLU A 121 -6.78 -12.24 7.03
CA GLU A 121 -7.38 -10.94 7.40
C GLU A 121 -6.96 -9.81 6.44
N ILE A 122 -5.85 -9.99 5.73
CA ILE A 122 -5.29 -9.01 4.77
C ILE A 122 -5.83 -9.27 3.35
N ALA A 123 -6.02 -10.54 2.99
CA ALA A 123 -6.50 -10.99 1.69
C ALA A 123 -7.37 -12.26 1.86
N PRO A 124 -8.59 -12.12 2.40
CA PRO A 124 -9.47 -13.26 2.63
C PRO A 124 -9.70 -14.01 1.31
N ASN A 125 -9.45 -15.33 1.33
CA ASN A 125 -9.56 -16.28 0.20
C ASN A 125 -8.39 -16.33 -0.80
N TYR A 126 -7.23 -15.71 -0.51
CA TYR A 126 -6.06 -15.87 -1.37
C TYR A 126 -5.38 -17.23 -1.14
N VAL A 127 -5.42 -18.10 -2.16
CA VAL A 127 -4.72 -19.39 -2.14
C VAL A 127 -3.24 -19.17 -2.45
N HIS A 128 -2.40 -19.27 -1.44
CA HIS A 128 -0.96 -19.43 -1.64
C HIS A 128 -0.71 -20.79 -2.32
N THR A 129 -0.50 -20.80 -3.64
CA THR A 129 0.11 -21.95 -4.31
C THR A 129 1.59 -22.00 -3.93
N THR A 130 1.90 -22.68 -2.84
CA THR A 130 3.27 -23.12 -2.58
C THR A 130 3.57 -24.27 -3.54
N ASN A 131 4.26 -23.96 -4.63
CA ASN A 131 4.94 -24.99 -5.40
C ASN A 131 6.13 -25.47 -4.55
N ASN A 132 5.97 -26.66 -3.97
CA ASN A 132 7.04 -27.58 -3.61
C ASN A 132 6.55 -29.00 -3.87
#